data_AF-A0A9P4WIT5-F1
#
_entry.id   AF-A0A9P4WIT5-F1
#
_cell.length_a   1.000
_cell.length_b   1.000
_cell.length_c   1.000
_cell.angle_alpha   90.00
_cell.angle_beta   90.00
_cell.angle_gamma   90.00
#
_symmetry.space_group_name_H-M   'P 1'
#
loop_
_entity.id
_entity.type
_entity.pdbx_description
1 polymer ?
#
loop_
_entity_poly.entity_id
_entity_poly.type
_entity_poly.pdbx_seq_one_letter_code
_entity_poly.pdbx_strand_id
1 'polypeptide(L)'
;MSLKDHVYGITGGASGIGLATAQLIAERGGIICIGDVDSVALQQAHSFFTVKKVPFLATLMDVSDKSQVESWVASIIGQFGRLDGAVNAAGIFGKACAVSALDEEEWHRIIAVNLTGCSIVNLTSIHGTKGMARHGAYGASKHGIIALTEAAAKENGDREIRVNAVAPGAIYTPMMQKIWDESKRPADAPFDNPTAFQRQGRAQEVASVIAFLLGPESTFNAPIVTAVSAKATATIYATKPPTTARISRASTTSATAISTQPA
;
A
#
# COMPACT_ATOMS: atom_id res chain seq x y z
N MET A 1 -3.75 3.84 -27.82
CA MET A 1 -3.39 3.19 -26.55
C MET A 1 -4.31 3.73 -25.46
N SER A 2 -4.69 2.94 -24.46
CA SER A 2 -5.79 3.27 -23.54
C SER A 2 -5.53 4.45 -22.59
N LEU A 3 -4.26 4.85 -22.38
CA LEU A 3 -3.88 5.95 -21.49
C LEU A 3 -3.24 7.14 -22.24
N LYS A 4 -3.36 7.15 -23.57
CA LYS A 4 -2.65 8.07 -24.44
C LYS A 4 -2.99 9.53 -24.11
N ASP A 5 -1.99 10.41 -24.14
CA ASP A 5 -2.11 11.87 -24.02
C ASP A 5 -2.66 12.36 -22.65
N HIS A 6 -2.74 11.46 -21.66
CA HIS A 6 -3.12 11.76 -20.28
C HIS A 6 -1.88 11.76 -19.36
N VAL A 7 -1.93 12.56 -18.29
CA VAL A 7 -0.81 12.81 -17.37
C VAL A 7 -1.03 12.08 -16.05
N TYR A 8 -0.04 11.29 -15.63
CA TYR A 8 -0.11 10.45 -14.44
C TYR A 8 1.01 10.77 -13.46
N GLY A 9 0.66 11.14 -12.23
CA GLY A 9 1.60 11.33 -11.12
C GLY A 9 1.80 10.04 -10.33
N ILE A 10 3.04 9.58 -10.13
CA ILE A 10 3.35 8.39 -9.32
C ILE A 10 4.39 8.73 -8.25
N THR A 11 4.01 8.64 -6.98
CA THR A 11 4.97 8.72 -5.87
C THR A 11 5.64 7.37 -5.62
N GLY A 12 6.89 7.35 -5.15
CA GLY A 12 7.68 6.11 -5.12
C GLY A 12 7.90 5.53 -6.52
N GLY A 13 7.88 6.40 -7.54
CA GLY A 13 7.85 6.04 -8.95
C GLY A 13 9.19 5.56 -9.50
N ALA A 14 10.27 5.60 -8.72
CA ALA A 14 11.60 5.19 -9.16
C ALA A 14 11.95 3.73 -8.81
N SER A 15 11.12 3.04 -8.01
CA SER A 15 11.38 1.64 -7.65
C SER A 15 10.12 0.77 -7.56
N GLY A 16 10.32 -0.56 -7.49
CA GLY A 16 9.29 -1.53 -7.14
C GLY A 16 8.00 -1.41 -7.98
N ILE A 17 6.86 -1.35 -7.29
CA ILE A 17 5.54 -1.26 -7.92
C ILE A 17 5.34 0.09 -8.62
N GLY A 18 5.82 1.19 -8.03
CA GLY A 18 5.71 2.53 -8.62
C GLY A 18 6.41 2.62 -9.97
N LEU A 19 7.67 2.15 -10.06
CA LEU A 19 8.40 2.10 -11.33
C LEU A 19 7.74 1.19 -12.36
N ALA A 20 7.32 -0.02 -11.96
CA ALA A 20 6.63 -0.92 -12.88
C ALA A 20 5.32 -0.31 -13.42
N THR A 21 4.63 0.48 -12.60
CA THR A 21 3.43 1.22 -12.98
C THR A 21 3.76 2.34 -13.97
N ALA A 22 4.78 3.16 -13.67
CA ALA A 22 5.27 4.21 -14.54
C ALA A 22 5.68 3.66 -15.93
N GLN A 23 6.40 2.54 -15.96
CA GLN A 23 6.79 1.85 -17.18
C GLN A 23 5.57 1.38 -17.99
N LEU A 24 4.61 0.73 -17.35
CA LEU A 24 3.41 0.23 -18.03
C LEU A 24 2.52 1.37 -18.55
N ILE A 25 2.38 2.47 -17.81
CA ILE A 25 1.61 3.63 -18.28
C ILE A 25 2.30 4.26 -19.50
N ALA A 26 3.64 4.36 -19.50
CA ALA A 26 4.40 4.88 -20.63
C ALA A 26 4.22 4.01 -21.88
N GLU A 27 4.26 2.68 -21.71
CA GLU A 27 3.96 1.71 -22.78
C GLU A 27 2.54 1.84 -23.31
N ARG A 28 1.59 2.33 -22.49
CA ARG A 28 0.21 2.64 -22.88
C ARG A 28 0.01 4.09 -23.32
N GLY A 29 1.09 4.82 -23.58
CA GLY A 29 1.09 6.16 -24.18
C GLY A 29 0.79 7.30 -23.22
N GLY A 30 0.74 7.05 -21.90
CA GLY A 30 0.57 8.09 -20.90
C GLY A 30 1.85 8.89 -20.65
N ILE A 31 1.69 10.14 -20.24
CA ILE A 31 2.77 11.02 -19.78
C ILE A 31 3.04 10.73 -18.31
N ILE A 32 4.30 10.48 -17.95
CA ILE A 32 4.66 10.01 -16.62
C ILE A 32 5.32 11.10 -15.80
N CYS A 33 4.77 11.40 -14.63
CA CYS A 33 5.41 12.26 -13.65
C CYS A 33 5.76 11.40 -12.43
N ILE A 34 7.03 11.12 -12.17
CA ILE A 34 7.47 10.37 -10.99
C ILE A 34 8.06 11.29 -9.94
N GLY A 35 7.73 11.01 -8.67
CA GLY A 35 8.36 11.61 -7.51
C GLY A 35 8.94 10.52 -6.61
N ASP A 36 10.19 10.67 -6.19
CA ASP A 36 10.85 9.69 -5.32
C ASP A 36 11.89 10.38 -4.43
N VAL A 37 12.20 9.76 -3.29
CA VAL A 37 13.23 10.23 -2.34
C VAL A 37 14.62 9.70 -2.70
N ASP A 38 14.69 8.59 -3.44
CA ASP A 38 15.94 7.96 -3.83
C ASP A 38 16.48 8.59 -5.13
N SER A 39 17.47 9.47 -4.98
CA SER A 39 18.09 10.17 -6.10
C SER A 39 18.79 9.25 -7.11
N VAL A 40 19.33 8.12 -6.66
CA VAL A 40 20.02 7.15 -7.53
C VAL A 40 19.00 6.38 -8.37
N ALA A 41 17.96 5.85 -7.72
CA ALA A 41 16.87 5.18 -8.43
C ALA A 41 16.17 6.14 -9.40
N LEU A 42 15.97 7.40 -9.00
CA LEU A 42 15.35 8.42 -9.84
C LEU A 42 16.18 8.71 -11.10
N GLN A 43 17.51 8.80 -10.99
CA GLN A 43 18.41 8.95 -12.14
C GLN A 43 18.35 7.74 -13.09
N GLN A 44 18.25 6.53 -12.56
CA GLN A 44 18.08 5.32 -13.38
C GLN A 44 16.75 5.33 -14.13
N ALA A 45 15.65 5.70 -13.44
CA ALA A 45 14.33 5.85 -14.06
C ALA A 45 14.34 6.95 -15.15
N HIS A 46 14.96 8.10 -14.87
CA HIS A 46 15.14 9.18 -15.83
C HIS A 46 15.86 8.69 -17.10
N SER A 47 16.97 7.97 -16.93
CA SER A 47 17.73 7.40 -18.05
C SER A 47 16.89 6.42 -18.87
N PHE A 48 16.12 5.55 -18.20
CA PHE A 48 15.21 4.61 -18.85
C PHE A 48 14.17 5.33 -19.71
N PHE A 49 13.44 6.31 -19.16
CA PHE A 49 12.38 7.01 -19.90
C PHE A 49 12.93 7.90 -21.03
N THR A 50 14.14 8.47 -20.84
CA THR A 50 14.86 9.19 -21.91
C THR A 50 15.15 8.28 -23.11
N VAL A 51 15.69 7.08 -22.88
CA VAL A 51 15.98 6.10 -23.95
C VAL A 51 14.70 5.65 -24.65
N LYS A 52 13.60 5.50 -23.89
CA LYS A 52 12.28 5.15 -24.44
C LYS A 52 11.63 6.29 -25.23
N LYS A 53 12.15 7.52 -25.15
CA LYS A 53 11.63 8.71 -25.84
C LYS A 53 10.15 8.98 -25.54
N VAL A 54 9.73 8.68 -24.30
CA VAL A 54 8.39 8.99 -23.82
C VAL A 54 8.39 10.32 -23.07
N PRO A 55 7.29 11.08 -23.05
CA PRO A 55 7.20 12.29 -22.24
C PRO A 55 7.16 11.94 -20.75
N PHE A 56 8.04 12.56 -19.96
CA PHE A 56 8.07 12.35 -18.52
C PHE A 56 8.62 13.54 -17.73
N LEU A 57 8.36 13.56 -16.43
CA LEU A 57 8.97 14.41 -15.42
C LEU A 57 9.45 13.51 -14.27
N ALA A 58 10.67 13.72 -13.80
CA ALA A 58 11.22 13.02 -12.64
C ALA A 58 11.68 14.04 -11.59
N THR A 59 11.14 13.93 -10.38
CA THR A 59 11.37 14.92 -9.32
C THR A 59 11.85 14.23 -8.04
N LEU A 60 12.95 14.73 -7.49
CA LEU A 60 13.42 14.34 -6.16
C LEU A 60 12.52 15.04 -5.14
N MET A 61 11.77 14.27 -4.36
CA MET A 61 10.85 14.82 -3.35
C MET A 61 10.55 13.83 -2.24
N ASP A 62 10.28 14.36 -1.05
CA ASP A 62 9.75 13.60 0.08
C ASP A 62 8.23 13.80 0.20
N VAL A 63 7.48 12.70 0.12
CA VAL A 63 6.01 12.72 0.24
C VAL A 63 5.52 13.06 1.64
N SER A 64 6.37 12.91 2.66
CA SER A 64 6.03 13.33 4.03
C SER A 64 6.09 14.85 4.21
N ASP A 65 6.70 15.57 3.27
CA ASP A 65 6.71 17.03 3.22
C ASP A 65 5.62 17.54 2.27
N LYS A 66 4.54 18.06 2.85
CA LYS A 66 3.40 18.61 2.12
C LYS A 66 3.80 19.68 1.08
N SER A 67 4.77 20.52 1.42
CA SER A 67 5.19 21.62 0.54
C SER A 67 5.89 21.11 -0.73
N GLN A 68 6.66 20.02 -0.61
CA GLN A 68 7.30 19.36 -1.74
C GLN A 68 6.27 18.69 -2.64
N VAL A 69 5.26 18.03 -2.07
CA VAL A 69 4.15 17.43 -2.83
C VAL A 69 3.36 18.50 -3.60
N GLU A 70 3.02 19.63 -2.95
CA GLU A 70 2.32 20.74 -3.59
C GLU A 70 3.14 21.35 -4.74
N SER A 71 4.44 21.56 -4.52
CA SER A 71 5.36 22.05 -5.55
C SER A 71 5.48 21.08 -6.73
N TRP A 72 5.51 19.78 -6.45
CA TRP A 72 5.57 18.76 -7.50
C TRP A 72 4.29 18.74 -8.34
N VAL A 73 3.11 18.73 -7.72
CA VAL A 73 1.82 18.81 -8.42
C VAL A 73 1.72 20.09 -9.24
N ALA A 74 2.14 21.23 -8.68
CA ALA A 74 2.18 22.51 -9.41
C ALA A 74 3.12 22.44 -10.62
N SER A 75 4.26 21.75 -10.51
CA SER A 75 5.20 21.55 -11.63
C SER A 75 4.60 20.68 -12.74
N ILE A 76 3.87 19.61 -12.37
CA ILE A 76 3.15 18.76 -13.33
C ILE A 76 2.13 19.59 -14.12
N ILE A 77 1.29 20.33 -13.41
CA ILE A 77 0.25 21.17 -14.02
C ILE A 77 0.89 22.28 -14.86
N GLY A 78 1.97 22.91 -14.38
CA GLY A 78 2.69 23.94 -15.12
C GLY A 78 3.32 23.43 -16.42
N GLN A 79 3.85 22.20 -16.42
CA GLN A 79 4.52 21.63 -17.58
C GLN A 79 3.56 20.96 -18.59
N PHE A 80 2.53 20.26 -18.11
CA PHE A 80 1.65 19.46 -18.96
C PHE A 80 0.20 19.95 -19.01
N GLY A 81 -0.13 20.99 -18.24
CA GLY A 81 -1.46 21.63 -18.22
C GLY A 81 -2.54 20.86 -17.46
N ARG A 82 -2.27 19.63 -17.02
CA ARG A 82 -3.26 18.73 -16.40
C ARG A 82 -2.61 17.66 -15.53
N LEU A 83 -3.42 17.02 -14.69
CA LEU A 83 -3.13 15.79 -13.97
C LEU A 83 -4.39 14.93 -13.98
N ASP A 84 -4.37 13.81 -14.71
CA ASP A 84 -5.56 12.99 -14.99
C ASP A 84 -5.69 11.80 -14.05
N GLY A 85 -4.56 11.31 -13.57
CA GLY A 85 -4.48 10.17 -12.68
C GLY A 85 -3.31 10.34 -11.74
N ALA A 86 -3.42 9.77 -10.54
CA ALA A 86 -2.28 9.72 -9.65
C ALA A 86 -2.28 8.43 -8.82
N VAL A 87 -1.07 7.99 -8.46
CA VAL A 87 -0.79 6.76 -7.73
C VAL A 87 0.07 7.08 -6.53
N ASN A 88 -0.48 6.82 -5.34
CA ASN A 88 0.29 6.85 -4.09
C ASN A 88 0.96 5.49 -3.89
N ALA A 89 2.16 5.33 -4.45
CA ALA A 89 2.95 4.10 -4.35
C ALA A 89 4.16 4.21 -3.42
N ALA A 90 4.53 5.43 -3.00
CA ALA A 90 5.51 5.62 -1.93
C ALA A 90 5.07 4.89 -0.65
N GLY A 91 6.03 4.29 0.04
CA GLY A 91 5.75 3.61 1.29
C GLY A 91 7.00 3.08 1.96
N ILE A 92 6.91 2.87 3.26
CA ILE A 92 7.95 2.28 4.11
C ILE A 92 7.33 1.21 5.00
N PHE A 93 8.10 0.15 5.25
CA PHE A 93 7.67 -0.95 6.12
C PHE A 93 7.94 -0.66 7.60
N GLY A 94 9.10 -0.07 7.89
CA GLY A 94 9.57 0.20 9.24
C GLY A 94 10.06 -1.04 9.99
N LYS A 95 10.32 -0.88 11.29
CA LYS A 95 10.86 -1.95 12.16
C LYS A 95 9.79 -2.95 12.59
N ALA A 96 10.05 -4.25 12.39
CA ALA A 96 9.18 -5.33 12.85
C ALA A 96 9.32 -5.59 14.37
N CYS A 97 8.44 -4.99 15.18
CA CYS A 97 8.47 -5.05 16.64
C CYS A 97 7.07 -5.24 17.26
N ALA A 98 7.02 -5.71 18.51
CA ALA A 98 5.77 -5.72 19.27
C ALA A 98 5.23 -4.29 19.40
N VAL A 99 3.90 -4.11 19.37
CA VAL A 99 3.28 -2.78 19.47
C VAL A 99 3.74 -2.02 20.71
N SER A 100 3.90 -2.73 21.83
CA SER A 100 4.39 -2.16 23.10
C SER A 100 5.86 -1.71 23.06
N ALA A 101 6.61 -2.08 22.03
CA ALA A 101 8.03 -1.75 21.85
C ALA A 101 8.26 -0.84 20.63
N LEU A 102 7.18 -0.33 20.02
CA LEU A 102 7.24 0.62 18.93
C LEU A 102 7.50 2.02 19.52
N ASP A 103 8.55 2.67 19.06
CA ASP A 103 8.82 4.05 19.42
C ASP A 103 7.93 5.03 18.63
N GLU A 104 7.72 6.21 19.21
CA GLU A 104 6.81 7.22 18.69
C GLU A 104 7.34 7.85 17.38
N GLU A 105 8.65 8.02 17.25
CA GLU A 105 9.28 8.57 16.05
C GLU A 105 9.05 7.66 14.83
N GLU A 106 9.25 6.35 14.99
CA GLU A 106 9.01 5.35 13.95
C GLU A 106 7.51 5.28 13.58
N TRP A 107 6.62 5.41 14.56
CA TRP A 107 5.19 5.53 14.31
C TRP A 107 4.88 6.74 13.41
N HIS A 108 5.30 7.94 13.82
CA HIS A 108 5.03 9.18 13.08
C HIS A 108 5.60 9.12 11.67
N ARG A 109 6.82 8.60 11.52
CA ARG A 109 7.48 8.43 10.22
C ARG A 109 6.69 7.50 9.30
N ILE A 110 6.26 6.33 9.79
CA ILE A 110 5.48 5.37 9.00
C ILE A 110 4.13 5.97 8.58
N ILE A 111 3.44 6.66 9.49
CA ILE A 111 2.17 7.32 9.18
C ILE A 111 2.36 8.45 8.16
N ALA A 112 3.39 9.29 8.34
CA ALA A 112 3.69 10.41 7.46
C ALA A 112 4.10 9.99 6.03
N VAL A 113 4.72 8.83 5.85
CA VAL A 113 5.04 8.36 4.49
C VAL A 113 3.90 7.54 3.89
N ASN A 114 3.26 6.67 4.67
CA ASN A 114 2.29 5.72 4.12
C ASN A 114 0.86 6.28 4.03
N LEU A 115 0.45 7.15 4.94
CA LEU A 115 -0.95 7.54 5.13
C LEU A 115 -1.22 9.02 4.86
N THR A 116 -0.26 9.93 5.09
CA THR A 116 -0.50 11.36 4.85
C THR A 116 -0.40 11.68 3.36
N GLY A 117 -1.48 11.40 2.65
CA GLY A 117 -1.65 11.68 1.22
C GLY A 117 -2.82 10.88 0.65
N CYS A 118 -3.71 11.52 -0.11
CA CYS A 118 -4.80 10.85 -0.81
C CYS A 118 -4.65 11.07 -2.32
N SER A 119 -4.84 10.02 -3.11
CA SER A 119 -4.76 10.05 -4.55
C SER A 119 -5.77 9.09 -5.18
N ILE A 120 -5.88 9.11 -6.52
CA ILE A 120 -6.85 8.36 -7.32
C ILE A 120 -6.65 6.85 -7.15
N VAL A 121 -5.41 6.36 -7.08
CA VAL A 121 -5.10 4.97 -6.73
C VAL A 121 -4.09 4.91 -5.59
N ASN A 122 -4.48 4.31 -4.46
CA ASN A 122 -3.62 4.17 -3.28
C ASN A 122 -3.08 2.74 -3.15
N LEU A 123 -1.81 2.58 -2.80
CA LEU A 123 -1.26 1.28 -2.42
C LEU A 123 -1.43 1.00 -0.93
N THR A 124 -2.39 0.12 -0.61
CA THR A 124 -2.49 -0.51 0.71
C THR A 124 -1.62 -1.78 0.78
N SER A 125 -2.07 -2.82 1.47
CA SER A 125 -1.42 -4.12 1.62
C SER A 125 -2.46 -5.15 2.06
N ILE A 126 -2.18 -6.45 1.94
CA ILE A 126 -2.91 -7.46 2.71
C ILE A 126 -2.81 -7.21 4.24
N HIS A 127 -1.82 -6.44 4.72
CA HIS A 127 -1.75 -5.97 6.12
C HIS A 127 -2.76 -4.86 6.43
N GLY A 128 -3.39 -4.28 5.40
CA GLY A 128 -4.50 -3.33 5.52
C GLY A 128 -5.86 -4.00 5.66
N THR A 129 -5.98 -5.31 5.40
CA THR A 129 -7.23 -6.07 5.52
C THR A 129 -7.20 -7.10 6.64
N LYS A 130 -6.03 -7.39 7.20
CA LYS A 130 -5.83 -8.25 8.36
C LYS A 130 -4.64 -7.79 9.19
N GLY A 131 -4.79 -7.88 10.51
CA GLY A 131 -3.69 -7.67 11.44
C GLY A 131 -2.61 -8.74 11.30
N MET A 132 -1.34 -8.33 11.42
CA MET A 132 -0.21 -9.25 11.54
C MET A 132 0.63 -8.89 12.75
N ALA A 133 0.99 -9.92 13.53
CA ALA A 133 1.88 -9.75 14.67
C ALA A 133 3.18 -9.07 14.23
N ARG A 134 3.66 -8.15 15.07
CA ARG A 134 4.90 -7.37 14.88
C ARG A 134 4.90 -6.35 13.73
N HIS A 135 3.75 -6.10 13.10
CA HIS A 135 3.59 -5.11 12.03
C HIS A 135 2.55 -4.06 12.41
N GLY A 136 2.55 -3.60 13.66
CA GLY A 136 1.52 -2.70 14.21
C GLY A 136 1.38 -1.39 13.44
N ALA A 137 2.46 -0.59 13.36
CA ALA A 137 2.46 0.68 12.65
C ALA A 137 2.15 0.53 11.16
N TYR A 138 2.83 -0.42 10.49
CA TYR A 138 2.60 -0.69 9.09
C TYR A 138 1.15 -1.12 8.83
N GLY A 139 0.63 -2.08 9.59
CA GLY A 139 -0.76 -2.54 9.49
C GLY A 139 -1.77 -1.41 9.74
N ALA A 140 -1.57 -0.61 10.78
CA ALA A 140 -2.42 0.56 11.08
C ALA A 140 -2.41 1.57 9.93
N SER A 141 -1.23 1.92 9.41
CA SER A 141 -1.10 2.84 8.27
C SER A 141 -1.85 2.33 7.03
N LYS A 142 -1.75 1.02 6.74
CA LYS A 142 -2.39 0.40 5.57
C LYS A 142 -3.90 0.22 5.74
N HIS A 143 -4.42 -0.02 6.95
CA HIS A 143 -5.85 0.05 7.22
C HIS A 143 -6.38 1.48 7.06
N GLY A 144 -5.63 2.48 7.56
CA GLY A 144 -5.98 3.89 7.40
C GLY A 144 -6.15 4.30 5.94
N ILE A 145 -5.30 3.78 5.03
CA ILE A 145 -5.43 4.03 3.58
C ILE A 145 -6.77 3.55 3.05
N ILE A 146 -7.28 2.40 3.51
CA ILE A 146 -8.58 1.86 3.05
C ILE A 146 -9.70 2.81 3.46
N ALA A 147 -9.75 3.18 4.74
CA ALA A 147 -10.76 4.10 5.26
C ALA A 147 -10.70 5.46 4.53
N LEU A 148 -9.50 6.00 4.32
CA LEU A 148 -9.29 7.26 3.61
C LEU A 148 -9.73 7.16 2.14
N THR A 149 -9.42 6.05 1.47
CA THR A 149 -9.83 5.79 0.08
C THR A 149 -11.36 5.79 -0.04
N GLU A 150 -12.05 5.10 0.87
CA GLU A 150 -13.51 5.04 0.86
C GLU A 150 -14.17 6.40 1.12
N ALA A 151 -13.62 7.18 2.07
CA ALA A 151 -14.09 8.53 2.36
C ALA A 151 -13.90 9.45 1.14
N ALA A 152 -12.67 9.52 0.61
CA ALA A 152 -12.35 10.37 -0.53
C ALA A 152 -13.17 10.03 -1.79
N ALA A 153 -13.44 8.74 -2.04
CA ALA A 153 -14.31 8.33 -3.14
C ALA A 153 -15.75 8.85 -2.99
N LYS A 154 -16.30 8.81 -1.77
CA LYS A 154 -17.65 9.32 -1.48
C LYS A 154 -17.71 10.84 -1.57
N GLU A 155 -16.65 11.52 -1.15
CA GLU A 155 -16.55 12.98 -1.16
C GLU A 155 -16.38 13.58 -2.56
N ASN A 156 -15.82 12.83 -3.52
CA ASN A 156 -15.47 13.37 -4.83
C ASN A 156 -16.21 12.69 -6.00
N GLY A 157 -17.14 11.78 -5.71
CA GLY A 157 -17.88 11.02 -6.73
C GLY A 157 -18.81 11.88 -7.59
N ASP A 158 -19.37 12.96 -7.03
CA ASP A 158 -20.17 13.97 -7.75
C ASP A 158 -19.37 14.74 -8.80
N ARG A 159 -18.04 14.79 -8.64
CA ARG A 159 -17.08 15.37 -9.59
C ARG A 159 -16.49 14.35 -10.55
N GLU A 160 -17.01 13.12 -10.55
CA GLU A 160 -16.53 11.97 -11.33
C GLU A 160 -15.05 11.61 -11.06
N ILE A 161 -14.53 11.97 -9.89
CA ILE A 161 -13.19 11.59 -9.45
C ILE A 161 -13.28 10.23 -8.76
N ARG A 162 -12.61 9.23 -9.34
CA ARG A 162 -12.58 7.86 -8.83
C ARG A 162 -11.41 7.69 -7.88
N VAL A 163 -11.65 7.12 -6.71
CA VAL A 163 -10.61 6.84 -5.71
C VAL A 163 -10.66 5.36 -5.33
N ASN A 164 -9.57 4.64 -5.54
CA ASN A 164 -9.48 3.19 -5.35
C ASN A 164 -8.22 2.80 -4.58
N ALA A 165 -8.19 1.60 -4.03
CA ALA A 165 -7.01 1.05 -3.36
C ALA A 165 -6.65 -0.32 -3.92
N VAL A 166 -5.35 -0.57 -4.06
CA VAL A 166 -4.82 -1.89 -4.40
C VAL A 166 -4.13 -2.45 -3.16
N ALA A 167 -4.42 -3.70 -2.82
CA ALA A 167 -3.86 -4.41 -1.67
C ALA A 167 -2.93 -5.54 -2.12
N PRO A 168 -1.64 -5.27 -2.39
CA PRO A 168 -0.72 -6.31 -2.80
C PRO A 168 -0.43 -7.30 -1.68
N GLY A 169 -0.19 -8.56 -2.07
CA GLY A 169 0.38 -9.60 -1.21
C GLY A 169 1.91 -9.53 -1.16
N ALA A 170 2.57 -10.68 -1.05
CA ALA A 170 4.03 -10.76 -1.15
C ALA A 170 4.46 -10.51 -2.61
N ILE A 171 4.98 -9.32 -2.88
CA ILE A 171 5.47 -8.89 -4.20
C ILE A 171 7.00 -8.75 -4.16
N TYR A 172 7.67 -9.34 -5.14
CA TYR A 172 9.12 -9.17 -5.30
C TYR A 172 9.44 -7.72 -5.71
N THR A 173 10.03 -6.98 -4.79
CA THR A 173 10.44 -5.57 -4.94
C THR A 173 11.74 -5.32 -4.16
N PRO A 174 12.50 -4.26 -4.47
CA PRO A 174 13.69 -3.90 -3.68
C PRO A 174 13.40 -3.73 -2.17
N MET A 175 12.24 -3.16 -1.82
CA MET A 175 11.80 -3.05 -0.42
C MET A 175 11.69 -4.42 0.25
N MET A 176 11.03 -5.37 -0.42
CA MET A 176 10.84 -6.71 0.14
C MET A 176 12.17 -7.47 0.22
N GLN A 177 13.04 -7.32 -0.78
CA GLN A 177 14.39 -7.91 -0.76
C GLN A 177 15.18 -7.41 0.45
N LYS A 178 15.20 -6.09 0.69
CA LYS A 178 15.85 -5.49 1.85
C LYS A 178 15.33 -6.06 3.17
N ILE A 179 14.01 -6.22 3.31
CA ILE A 179 13.40 -6.82 4.50
C ILE A 179 13.86 -8.28 4.71
N TRP A 180 13.95 -9.07 3.62
CA TRP A 180 14.46 -10.44 3.70
C TRP A 180 15.94 -10.50 4.09
N ASP A 181 16.76 -9.60 3.55
CA ASP A 181 18.18 -9.52 3.88
C ASP A 181 18.37 -9.14 5.36
N GLU A 182 17.65 -8.14 5.86
CA GLU A 182 17.68 -7.69 7.26
C GLU A 182 17.18 -8.76 8.23
N SER A 183 16.14 -9.51 7.83
CA SER A 183 15.59 -10.63 8.63
C SER A 183 16.39 -11.93 8.49
N LYS A 184 17.44 -11.94 7.67
CA LYS A 184 18.26 -13.12 7.36
C LYS A 184 17.40 -14.31 6.90
N ARG A 185 16.38 -14.02 6.08
CA ARG A 185 15.49 -15.05 5.53
C ARG A 185 16.33 -16.04 4.69
N PRO A 186 16.25 -17.35 4.94
CA PRO A 186 16.93 -18.34 4.10
C PRO A 186 16.47 -18.25 2.64
N ALA A 187 17.39 -18.46 1.69
CA ALA A 187 17.08 -18.40 0.26
C ALA A 187 16.08 -19.50 -0.18
N ASP A 188 16.05 -20.62 0.55
CA ASP A 188 15.15 -21.75 0.38
C ASP A 188 13.91 -21.67 1.29
N ALA A 189 13.73 -20.57 2.03
CA ALA A 189 12.57 -20.41 2.91
C ALA A 189 11.28 -20.56 2.08
N PRO A 190 10.33 -21.38 2.56
CA PRO A 190 9.06 -21.56 1.85
C PRO A 190 8.37 -20.21 1.67
N PHE A 191 7.64 -20.05 0.58
CA PHE A 191 6.83 -18.85 0.37
C PHE A 191 5.84 -18.67 1.53
N ASP A 192 5.56 -17.41 1.90
CA ASP A 192 4.73 -17.14 3.06
C ASP A 192 3.36 -17.84 2.95
N ASN A 193 3.06 -18.63 3.98
CA ASN A 193 2.02 -19.67 3.99
C ASN A 193 0.58 -19.09 4.06
N PRO A 194 -0.42 -19.66 3.35
CA PRO A 194 -0.40 -20.17 1.99
C PRO A 194 -0.88 -19.11 0.99
N THR A 195 -0.05 -18.82 -0.01
CA THR A 195 -0.49 -18.23 -1.29
C THR A 195 -0.93 -19.36 -2.23
N ALA A 196 -2.04 -19.20 -2.95
CA ALA A 196 -2.56 -20.17 -3.92
C ALA A 196 -1.57 -20.42 -5.06
N PHE A 197 -0.78 -19.41 -5.42
CA PHE A 197 0.41 -19.59 -6.24
C PHE A 197 1.63 -19.76 -5.34
N GLN A 198 2.39 -20.83 -5.57
CA GLN A 198 3.65 -21.11 -4.89
C GLN A 198 4.77 -20.24 -5.47
N ARG A 199 4.61 -18.92 -5.40
CA ARG A 199 5.59 -17.90 -5.77
C ARG A 199 5.17 -16.52 -5.28
N GLN A 200 6.10 -15.57 -5.31
CA GLN A 200 5.82 -14.15 -5.14
C GLN A 200 5.16 -13.57 -6.39
N GLY A 201 4.33 -12.55 -6.16
CA GLY A 201 3.87 -11.70 -7.25
C GLY A 201 5.03 -10.83 -7.78
N ARG A 202 4.89 -10.37 -9.03
CA ARG A 202 5.81 -9.42 -9.66
C ARG A 202 5.21 -8.02 -9.61
N ALA A 203 6.06 -7.00 -9.56
CA ALA A 203 5.61 -5.60 -9.57
C ALA A 203 4.69 -5.28 -10.77
N GLN A 204 4.96 -5.89 -11.93
CA GLN A 204 4.17 -5.74 -13.16
C GLN A 204 2.74 -6.29 -13.04
N GLU A 205 2.53 -7.32 -12.20
CA GLU A 205 1.19 -7.88 -11.97
C GLU A 205 0.32 -6.89 -11.18
N VAL A 206 0.91 -6.16 -10.24
CA VAL A 206 0.23 -5.06 -9.51
C VAL A 206 0.04 -3.84 -10.42
N ALA A 207 1.07 -3.47 -11.19
CA ALA A 207 1.02 -2.37 -12.15
C ALA A 207 -0.14 -2.53 -13.14
N SER A 208 -0.42 -3.76 -13.59
CA SER A 208 -1.53 -4.05 -14.51
C SER A 208 -2.89 -3.69 -13.92
N VAL A 209 -3.11 -3.96 -12.63
CA VAL A 209 -4.34 -3.59 -11.93
C VAL A 209 -4.43 -2.08 -11.73
N ILE A 210 -3.33 -1.43 -11.38
CA ILE A 210 -3.28 0.03 -11.26
C ILE A 210 -3.61 0.69 -12.60
N ALA A 211 -3.03 0.21 -13.71
CA ALA A 211 -3.29 0.74 -15.04
C ALA A 211 -4.76 0.55 -15.46
N PHE A 212 -5.40 -0.56 -15.07
CA PHE A 212 -6.85 -0.75 -15.25
C PHE A 212 -7.66 0.30 -14.46
N LEU A 213 -7.33 0.51 -13.18
CA LEU A 213 -8.02 1.47 -12.31
C LEU A 213 -7.83 2.93 -12.76
N LEU A 214 -6.69 3.25 -13.39
CA LEU A 214 -6.46 4.56 -13.99
C LEU A 214 -7.16 4.73 -15.34
N GLY A 215 -7.35 3.64 -16.08
CA GLY A 215 -7.87 3.67 -17.44
C GLY A 215 -9.39 3.81 -17.56
N PRO A 216 -9.88 4.06 -18.78
CA PRO A 216 -11.32 4.20 -19.09
C PRO A 216 -12.12 2.91 -18.90
N GLU A 217 -11.44 1.77 -18.70
CA GLU A 217 -12.07 0.46 -18.47
C GLU A 217 -12.73 0.36 -17.08
N SER A 218 -12.45 1.30 -16.17
CA SER A 218 -12.92 1.28 -14.79
C SER A 218 -13.81 2.49 -14.42
N THR A 219 -14.50 3.08 -15.40
CA THR A 219 -15.36 4.28 -15.24
C THR A 219 -16.49 4.10 -14.25
N PHE A 220 -17.05 2.89 -14.12
CA PHE A 220 -18.10 2.57 -13.16
C PHE A 220 -17.61 1.68 -12.00
N ASN A 221 -16.30 1.69 -11.72
CA ASN A 221 -15.75 0.95 -10.59
C ASN A 221 -16.00 1.72 -9.29
N ALA A 222 -16.82 1.17 -8.40
CA ALA A 222 -16.97 1.67 -7.03
C ALA A 222 -15.62 1.59 -6.29
N PRO A 223 -15.38 2.43 -5.25
CA PRO A 223 -14.20 2.30 -4.41
C PRO A 223 -14.09 0.87 -3.87
N ILE A 224 -13.10 0.14 -4.38
CA ILE A 224 -12.85 -1.25 -4.02
C ILE A 224 -11.40 -1.38 -3.59
N VAL A 225 -11.18 -2.20 -2.57
CA VAL A 225 -9.85 -2.68 -2.21
C VAL A 225 -9.56 -3.91 -3.05
N THR A 226 -8.88 -3.73 -4.18
CA THR A 226 -8.51 -4.85 -5.05
C THR A 226 -7.31 -5.57 -4.47
N ALA A 227 -7.52 -6.75 -3.88
CA ALA A 227 -6.43 -7.60 -3.44
C ALA A 227 -5.67 -8.16 -4.63
N VAL A 228 -4.40 -7.76 -4.79
CA VAL A 228 -3.46 -8.34 -5.76
C VAL A 228 -2.55 -9.27 -5.01
N SER A 229 -3.12 -10.41 -4.64
CA SER A 229 -2.43 -11.45 -3.92
C SER A 229 -2.91 -12.78 -4.43
N ALA A 230 -2.00 -13.72 -4.59
CA ALA A 230 -2.34 -15.11 -4.84
C ALA A 230 -3.03 -15.75 -3.63
N LYS A 231 -3.29 -15.05 -2.52
CA LYS A 231 -3.95 -15.64 -1.36
C LYS A 231 -5.38 -16.06 -1.72
N ALA A 232 -5.70 -17.33 -1.52
CA ALA A 232 -7.07 -17.82 -1.66
C ALA A 232 -7.96 -17.06 -0.67
N THR A 233 -8.81 -16.17 -1.20
CA THR A 233 -9.93 -15.59 -0.43
C THR A 233 -11.19 -16.33 -0.85
N ALA A 234 -11.13 -17.65 -0.74
CA ALA A 234 -12.30 -18.51 -0.79
C ALA A 234 -12.30 -19.26 0.55
N THR A 235 -13.00 -18.72 1.54
CA THR A 235 -13.49 -19.54 2.64
C THR A 235 -14.53 -20.46 2.01
N ILE A 236 -14.09 -21.59 1.45
CA ILE A 236 -14.98 -22.70 1.20
C ILE A 236 -15.47 -23.08 2.61
N TYR A 237 -16.74 -22.84 2.90
CA TYR A 237 -17.41 -23.36 4.08
C TYR A 237 -17.43 -24.89 3.97
N ALA A 238 -16.32 -25.52 4.34
CA ALA A 238 -16.32 -26.93 4.68
C ALA A 238 -17.03 -27.06 6.02
N THR A 239 -18.33 -27.33 5.97
CA THR A 239 -19.14 -27.69 7.12
C THR A 239 -18.54 -28.92 7.81
N LYS A 240 -17.96 -28.73 8.99
CA LYS A 240 -17.79 -29.80 9.98
C LYS A 240 -18.54 -29.40 11.26
N PRO A 241 -19.25 -30.35 11.90
CA PRO A 241 -20.25 -30.07 12.92
C PRO A 241 -19.65 -29.54 14.23
N PRO A 242 -20.45 -28.87 15.09
CA PRO A 242 -19.93 -28.11 16.22
C PRO A 242 -19.49 -29.04 17.36
N THR A 243 -18.21 -29.04 17.68
CA THR A 243 -17.72 -29.52 18.97
C THR A 243 -17.62 -28.34 19.94
N THR A 244 -18.68 -28.19 20.73
CA THR A 244 -18.77 -27.60 22.08
C THR A 244 -17.66 -26.63 22.52
N ALA A 245 -18.04 -25.35 22.61
CA ALA A 245 -17.34 -24.32 23.36
C ALA A 245 -17.34 -24.59 24.87
N ARG A 246 -16.20 -24.36 25.54
CA ARG A 246 -16.17 -23.92 26.95
C ARG A 246 -15.14 -22.82 27.11
N ILE A 247 -15.63 -21.61 27.34
CA ILE A 247 -14.87 -20.47 27.86
C ILE A 247 -15.09 -20.48 29.37
N SER A 248 -14.07 -20.78 30.16
CA SER A 248 -14.11 -20.55 31.61
C SER A 248 -13.55 -19.15 31.89
N ARG A 249 -14.42 -18.20 32.25
CA ARG A 249 -14.01 -16.95 32.90
C ARG A 249 -13.98 -17.17 34.41
N ALA A 250 -12.90 -16.73 35.03
CA ALA A 250 -12.77 -16.55 36.47
C ALA A 250 -13.62 -15.34 36.93
N SER A 251 -14.26 -15.47 38.09
CA SER A 251 -14.85 -14.35 38.82
C SER A 251 -14.39 -14.38 40.28
N THR A 252 -13.67 -13.35 40.68
CA THR A 252 -13.55 -12.80 42.05
C THR A 252 -14.95 -12.69 42.67
N THR A 253 -15.22 -12.88 43.97
CA THR A 253 -14.78 -12.08 45.13
C THR A 253 -15.48 -12.70 46.36
N SER A 254 -14.85 -12.81 47.52
CA SER A 254 -15.59 -12.95 48.79
C SER A 254 -14.83 -12.28 49.92
N ALA A 255 -15.42 -11.21 50.45
CA ALA A 255 -15.01 -10.58 51.69
C ALA A 255 -16.08 -10.83 52.76
N THR A 256 -15.58 -11.03 53.98
CA THR A 256 -16.23 -10.79 55.30
C THR A 256 -17.15 -11.87 55.89
N ALA A 257 -16.65 -12.53 56.94
CA ALA A 257 -17.35 -12.66 58.22
C ALA A 257 -16.33 -12.89 59.36
N ILE A 258 -16.28 -11.93 60.28
CA ILE A 258 -15.58 -12.02 61.57
C ILE A 258 -16.56 -12.61 62.59
N SER A 259 -16.12 -13.57 63.42
CA SER A 259 -16.70 -13.80 64.75
C SER A 259 -15.65 -14.44 65.68
N THR A 260 -15.69 -14.01 66.92
CA THR A 260 -14.71 -14.02 68.01
C THR A 260 -14.58 -15.34 68.79
N GLN A 261 -13.32 -15.72 69.10
CA GLN A 261 -12.66 -16.30 70.31
C GLN A 261 -13.50 -16.65 71.59
N PRO A 262 -12.92 -17.27 72.67
CA PRO A 262 -11.73 -18.17 72.81
C PRO A 262 -11.91 -19.36 73.80
N ALA A 263 -10.99 -20.32 73.78
CA ALA A 263 -10.23 -20.90 74.93
C ALA A 263 -9.34 -22.03 74.41
#